data_AF-A0A7C9DS89-F1
#
_entry.id   AF-A0A7C9DS89-F1
#
_cell.length_a   1.000
_cell.length_b   1.000
_cell.length_c   1.000
_cell.angle_alpha   90.00
_cell.angle_beta   90.00
_cell.angle_gamma   90.00
#
_symmetry.space_group_name_H-M   'P 1'
#
loop_
_entity.id
_entity.type
_entity.pdbx_description
1 polymer ?
#
loop_
_entity_poly.entity_id
_entity_poly.type
_entity_poly.pdbx_seq_one_letter_code
_entity_poly.pdbx_strand_id
1 'polypeptide(L)'
;PRSVTRLMDMLMDREVIRNEALLLLTYLTREAEEIQKIVVFEGAFEKIFSIIKEEGGSDGGVVVQDCLELLNNILRNNTSNQTLLRETVGFDPVTSLLKIRGISYRITQQKTINLLSALETISLLISSDSQTEP
;
A
#
# COMPACT_ATOMS: atom_id res chain seq x y z
N PRO A 1 3.56 10.12 21.92
CA PRO A 1 4.04 10.40 20.54
C PRO A 1 5.07 9.39 19.94
N ARG A 2 5.32 8.20 20.53
CA ARG A 2 6.24 7.17 19.97
C ARG A 2 5.55 5.86 19.57
N SER A 3 4.23 5.79 19.72
CA SER A 3 3.50 4.53 19.57
C SER A 3 3.44 4.07 18.11
N VAL A 4 3.25 5.00 17.16
CA VAL A 4 3.20 4.68 15.72
C VAL A 4 4.58 4.31 15.19
N THR A 5 5.63 5.04 15.57
CA THR A 5 7.03 4.72 15.22
C THR A 5 7.39 3.28 15.55
N ARG A 6 7.03 2.80 16.76
CA ARG A 6 7.28 1.40 17.15
C ARG A 6 6.54 0.39 16.28
N LEU A 7 5.29 0.68 15.88
CA LEU A 7 4.54 -0.19 14.97
C LEU A 7 5.18 -0.21 13.57
N MET A 8 5.69 0.94 13.13
CA MET A 8 6.41 1.06 11.87
C MET A 8 7.77 0.34 11.89
N ASP A 9 8.42 0.21 13.05
CA ASP A 9 9.63 -0.61 13.22
C ASP A 9 9.31 -2.10 13.19
N MET A 10 8.16 -2.52 13.73
CA MET A 10 7.70 -3.91 13.73
C MET A 10 7.44 -4.47 12.32
N LEU A 11 7.21 -3.62 11.32
CA LEU A 11 7.13 -4.02 9.91
C LEU A 11 8.45 -4.60 9.37
N MET A 12 9.57 -4.40 10.07
CA MET A 12 10.88 -4.94 9.71
C MET A 12 11.30 -6.12 10.61
N ASP A 13 10.41 -6.59 11.49
CA ASP A 13 10.68 -7.73 12.38
C ASP A 13 10.37 -9.07 11.68
N ARG A 14 10.42 -10.17 12.42
CA ARG A 14 10.06 -11.52 11.97
C ARG A 14 8.64 -11.53 11.41
N GLU A 15 8.43 -12.34 10.38
CA GLU A 15 7.18 -12.46 9.63
C GLU A 15 5.91 -12.47 10.50
N VAL A 16 5.89 -13.24 11.59
CA VAL A 16 4.76 -13.32 12.53
C VAL A 16 4.43 -11.94 13.14
N ILE A 17 5.44 -11.19 13.57
CA ILE A 17 5.26 -9.87 14.19
C ILE A 17 4.91 -8.84 13.10
N ARG A 18 5.61 -8.89 11.98
CA ARG A 18 5.37 -8.01 10.83
C ARG A 18 3.93 -8.09 10.34
N ASN A 19 3.40 -9.29 10.17
CA ASN A 19 2.05 -9.49 9.64
C ASN A 19 0.97 -8.96 10.61
N GLU A 20 1.13 -9.17 11.92
CA GLU A 20 0.22 -8.61 12.93
C GLU A 20 0.31 -7.08 13.02
N ALA A 21 1.53 -6.52 12.92
CA ALA A 21 1.74 -5.08 12.88
C ALA A 21 1.09 -4.45 11.64
N LEU A 22 1.16 -5.13 10.49
CA LEU A 22 0.51 -4.72 9.26
C LEU A 22 -1.01 -4.63 9.43
N LEU A 23 -1.65 -5.68 9.95
CA LEU A 23 -3.10 -5.69 10.21
C LEU A 23 -3.51 -4.57 11.19
N LEU A 24 -2.73 -4.35 12.25
CA LEU A 24 -3.00 -3.29 13.21
C LEU A 24 -2.87 -1.89 12.57
N LEU A 25 -1.87 -1.66 11.73
CA LEU A 25 -1.71 -0.41 10.99
C LEU A 25 -2.86 -0.20 10.00
N THR A 26 -3.31 -1.26 9.31
CA THR A 26 -4.48 -1.20 8.41
C THR A 26 -5.73 -0.77 9.18
N TYR A 27 -5.94 -1.31 10.38
CA TYR A 27 -7.06 -0.92 11.22
C TYR A 27 -6.94 0.54 11.70
N LEU A 28 -5.77 0.95 12.16
CA LEU A 28 -5.54 2.30 12.70
C LEU A 28 -5.63 3.40 11.64
N THR A 29 -5.28 3.11 10.38
CA THR A 29 -5.29 4.09 9.28
C THR A 29 -6.67 4.26 8.63
N ARG A 30 -7.64 3.40 8.97
CA ARG A 30 -8.99 3.46 8.40
C ARG A 30 -9.70 4.74 8.83
N GLU A 31 -9.96 5.62 7.86
CA GLU A 31 -10.66 6.90 8.04
C GLU A 31 -10.01 7.85 9.08
N ALA A 32 -8.72 7.68 9.35
CA ALA A 32 -7.97 8.47 10.33
C ALA A 32 -6.85 9.28 9.68
N GLU A 33 -7.19 10.41 9.07
CA GLU A 33 -6.29 11.24 8.24
C GLU A 33 -4.96 11.59 8.94
N GLU A 34 -5.01 11.98 10.21
CA GLU A 34 -3.79 12.31 10.97
C GLU A 34 -2.88 11.09 11.19
N ILE A 35 -3.46 9.91 11.41
CA ILE A 35 -2.68 8.67 11.53
C ILE A 35 -2.08 8.30 10.18
N GLN A 36 -2.83 8.46 9.08
CA GLN A 36 -2.33 8.23 7.72
C GLN A 36 -1.12 9.12 7.39
N LYS A 37 -1.15 10.40 7.78
CA LYS A 37 0.00 11.30 7.62
C LYS A 37 1.21 10.86 8.46
N ILE A 38 0.97 10.47 9.72
CA ILE A 38 2.04 10.03 10.62
C ILE A 38 2.73 8.76 10.09
N VAL A 39 1.99 7.74 9.65
CA VAL A 39 2.61 6.50 9.15
C VAL A 39 3.44 6.76 7.89
N VAL A 40 2.99 7.67 7.02
CA VAL A 40 3.75 8.07 5.82
C VAL A 40 5.03 8.81 6.19
N PHE A 41 4.97 9.72 7.16
CA PHE A 41 6.16 10.39 7.69
C PHE A 41 7.20 9.41 8.25
N GLU A 42 6.75 8.27 8.77
CA GLU A 42 7.58 7.17 9.29
C GLU A 42 8.02 6.14 8.21
N GLY A 43 7.89 6.50 6.93
CA GLY A 43 8.36 5.71 5.79
C GLY A 43 7.49 4.52 5.43
N ALA A 44 6.16 4.64 5.56
CA ALA A 44 5.25 3.53 5.25
C ALA A 44 5.29 3.10 3.78
N PHE A 45 5.44 4.03 2.83
CA PHE A 45 5.40 3.66 1.41
C PHE A 45 6.54 2.70 1.04
N GLU A 46 7.78 3.03 1.43
CA GLU A 46 8.96 2.22 1.14
C GLU A 46 8.84 0.83 1.77
N LYS A 47 8.38 0.76 3.02
CA LYS A 47 8.19 -0.51 3.74
C LYS A 47 7.11 -1.37 3.09
N ILE A 48 5.96 -0.79 2.75
CA ILE A 48 4.86 -1.48 2.07
C ILE A 48 5.34 -2.06 0.73
N PHE A 49 5.99 -1.25 -0.11
CA PHE A 49 6.47 -1.75 -1.41
C PHE A 49 7.61 -2.76 -1.28
N SER A 50 8.46 -2.67 -0.25
CA SER A 50 9.46 -3.71 0.04
C SER A 50 8.80 -5.05 0.35
N ILE A 51 7.83 -5.05 1.26
CA ILE A 51 7.09 -6.27 1.64
C ILE A 51 6.37 -6.84 0.42
N ILE A 52 5.66 -6.03 -0.35
CA ILE A 52 4.98 -6.49 -1.57
C ILE A 52 5.96 -7.15 -2.54
N LYS A 53 7.15 -6.57 -2.73
CA LYS A 53 8.17 -7.12 -3.62
C LYS A 53 8.74 -8.45 -3.09
N GLU A 54 9.03 -8.53 -1.81
CA GLU A 54 9.54 -9.73 -1.13
C GLU A 54 8.54 -10.89 -1.17
N GLU A 55 7.25 -10.59 -1.04
CA GLU A 55 6.14 -11.55 -1.09
C GLU A 55 5.72 -11.96 -2.52
N GLY A 56 6.44 -11.50 -3.55
CA GLY A 56 6.21 -11.93 -4.94
C GLY A 56 5.27 -11.05 -5.75
N GLY A 57 5.00 -9.81 -5.31
CA GLY A 57 4.16 -8.85 -6.03
C GLY A 57 2.72 -9.33 -6.13
N SER A 58 2.07 -9.14 -7.28
CA SER A 58 0.65 -9.54 -7.43
C SER A 58 0.42 -11.05 -7.33
N ASP A 59 1.45 -11.87 -7.48
CA ASP A 59 1.40 -13.33 -7.26
C ASP A 59 1.47 -13.73 -5.78
N GLY A 60 1.72 -12.78 -4.87
CA GLY A 60 1.81 -13.02 -3.44
C GLY A 60 0.49 -13.35 -2.75
N GLY A 61 0.60 -13.81 -1.52
CA GLY A 61 -0.52 -14.24 -0.69
C GLY A 61 -1.30 -13.09 -0.05
N VAL A 62 -1.96 -13.41 1.06
CA VAL A 62 -2.77 -12.44 1.85
C VAL A 62 -1.93 -11.26 2.36
N VAL A 63 -0.65 -11.46 2.64
CA VAL A 63 0.24 -10.36 3.08
C VAL A 63 0.32 -9.23 2.05
N VAL A 64 0.35 -9.55 0.75
CA VAL A 64 0.33 -8.52 -0.31
C VAL A 64 -1.01 -7.79 -0.34
N GLN A 65 -2.12 -8.51 -0.16
CA GLN A 65 -3.44 -7.90 -0.04
C GLN A 65 -3.48 -6.92 1.13
N ASP A 66 -3.01 -7.32 2.31
CA ASP A 66 -2.99 -6.47 3.51
C ASP A 66 -2.13 -5.22 3.30
N CYS A 67 -1.00 -5.35 2.61
CA CYS A 67 -0.16 -4.22 2.21
C CYS A 67 -0.87 -3.25 1.27
N LEU A 68 -1.59 -3.77 0.27
CA LEU A 68 -2.36 -2.94 -0.66
C LEU A 68 -3.57 -2.29 0.01
N GLU A 69 -4.20 -2.96 0.97
CA GLU A 69 -5.27 -2.39 1.77
C GLU A 69 -4.77 -1.24 2.65
N LEU A 70 -3.64 -1.42 3.34
CA LEU A 70 -2.98 -0.34 4.08
C LEU A 70 -2.64 0.84 3.16
N LEU A 71 -2.05 0.58 1.99
CA LEU A 71 -1.72 1.61 1.01
C LEU A 71 -2.97 2.39 0.57
N ASN A 72 -4.05 1.69 0.23
CA ASN A 72 -5.30 2.32 -0.18
C ASN A 72 -5.93 3.13 0.97
N ASN A 73 -5.86 2.66 2.22
CA ASN A 73 -6.32 3.42 3.37
C ASN A 73 -5.54 4.72 3.55
N ILE A 74 -4.21 4.68 3.43
CA ILE A 74 -3.33 5.84 3.58
C ILE A 74 -3.57 6.89 2.48
N LEU A 75 -3.96 6.46 1.28
CA LEU A 75 -4.21 7.32 0.13
C LEU A 75 -5.65 7.82 0.05
N ARG A 76 -6.63 7.06 0.52
CA ARG A 76 -8.05 7.40 0.37
C ARG A 76 -8.37 8.71 1.09
N ASN A 77 -8.94 9.65 0.35
CA ASN A 77 -9.30 10.98 0.84
C ASN A 77 -8.12 11.79 1.42
N ASN A 78 -6.88 11.46 1.06
CA ASN A 78 -5.68 12.13 1.57
C ASN A 78 -4.81 12.66 0.42
N THR A 79 -5.18 13.82 -0.11
CA THR A 79 -4.51 14.44 -1.27
C THR A 79 -3.02 14.72 -1.03
N SER A 80 -2.63 15.03 0.22
CA SER A 80 -1.23 15.21 0.59
C SER A 80 -0.43 13.93 0.42
N ASN A 81 -0.95 12.80 0.91
CA ASN A 81 -0.29 11.50 0.77
C ASN A 81 -0.27 11.04 -0.71
N GLN A 82 -1.34 11.28 -1.46
CA GLN A 82 -1.41 10.97 -2.89
C GLN A 82 -0.33 11.73 -3.69
N THR A 83 -0.21 13.04 -3.44
CA THR A 83 0.81 13.89 -4.08
C THR A 83 2.21 13.44 -3.69
N LEU A 84 2.45 13.21 -2.40
CA LEU A 84 3.75 12.76 -1.90
C LEU A 84 4.17 11.44 -2.53
N LEU A 85 3.27 10.45 -2.64
CA LEU A 85 3.59 9.18 -3.29
C LEU A 85 3.97 9.38 -4.76
N ARG A 86 3.21 10.19 -5.51
CA ARG A 86 3.52 10.49 -6.92
C ARG A 86 4.89 11.14 -7.10
N GLU A 87 5.26 12.06 -6.22
CA GLU A 87 6.51 12.81 -6.33
C GLU A 87 7.73 12.03 -5.85
N THR A 88 7.57 11.13 -4.87
CA THR A 88 8.70 10.43 -4.24
C THR A 88 8.88 9.01 -4.74
N VAL A 89 7.80 8.23 -4.80
CA VAL A 89 7.81 6.81 -5.19
C VAL A 89 7.49 6.64 -6.68
N GLY A 90 6.59 7.47 -7.20
CA GLY A 90 6.10 7.40 -8.58
C GLY A 90 5.16 6.22 -8.85
N PHE A 91 4.78 6.06 -10.11
CA PHE A 91 3.80 5.04 -10.54
C PHE A 91 4.44 3.67 -10.86
N ASP A 92 5.77 3.61 -11.02
CA ASP A 92 6.47 2.39 -11.44
C ASP A 92 6.24 1.20 -10.50
N PRO A 93 6.31 1.34 -9.17
CA PRO A 93 6.04 0.23 -8.26
C PRO A 93 4.61 -0.31 -8.39
N VAL A 94 3.61 0.57 -8.50
CA VAL A 94 2.20 0.18 -8.61
C VAL A 94 1.90 -0.46 -9.97
N THR A 95 2.38 0.13 -11.06
CA THR A 95 2.19 -0.42 -12.42
C THR A 95 2.92 -1.76 -12.61
N SER A 96 4.00 -2.00 -11.87
CA SER A 96 4.69 -3.29 -11.89
C SER A 96 3.81 -4.45 -11.40
N LEU A 97 2.86 -4.19 -10.49
CA LEU A 97 1.93 -5.19 -9.97
C LEU A 97 0.93 -5.66 -11.03
N LEU A 98 0.62 -4.82 -12.01
CA LEU A 98 -0.29 -5.13 -13.11
C LEU A 98 0.35 -6.01 -14.19
N LYS A 99 1.65 -6.31 -14.09
CA LYS A 99 2.35 -7.12 -15.10
C LYS A 99 1.89 -8.58 -15.02
N ILE A 100 1.01 -8.96 -15.94
CA ILE A 100 0.61 -10.35 -16.14
C ILE A 100 1.68 -11.02 -17.03
N ARG A 101 2.60 -11.77 -16.44
CA ARG A 101 3.63 -12.53 -17.18
C ARG A 101 3.12 -13.92 -17.58
N GLY A 102 3.28 -14.27 -18.87
CA GLY A 102 3.30 -15.65 -19.38
C GLY A 102 2.01 -16.15 -20.05
N ILE A 103 2.18 -17.03 -21.05
CA ILE A 103 1.14 -17.65 -21.90
C ILE A 103 0.27 -18.67 -21.11
N SER A 104 0.69 -19.05 -19.90
CA SER A 104 -0.07 -19.96 -19.02
C SER A 104 -0.80 -19.16 -17.94
N TYR A 105 -1.99 -18.67 -18.30
CA TYR A 105 -2.92 -17.89 -17.49
C TYR A 105 -3.43 -18.68 -16.27
N ARG A 106 -2.63 -18.80 -15.20
CA ARG A 106 -3.16 -19.18 -13.88
C ARG A 106 -3.32 -17.94 -13.01
N ILE A 107 -4.34 -17.14 -13.33
CA ILE A 107 -4.80 -16.08 -12.44
C ILE A 107 -5.54 -16.79 -11.29
N THR A 108 -4.91 -16.82 -10.12
CA THR A 108 -5.54 -17.33 -8.90
C THR A 108 -6.54 -16.31 -8.36
N GLN A 109 -7.46 -16.74 -7.49
CA GLN A 109 -8.37 -15.83 -6.80
C GLN A 109 -7.61 -14.74 -6.04
N GLN A 110 -6.54 -15.10 -5.33
CA GLN A 110 -5.71 -14.15 -4.58
C GLN A 110 -5.04 -13.12 -5.50
N LYS A 111 -4.50 -13.57 -6.65
CA LYS A 111 -3.92 -12.67 -7.64
C LYS A 111 -4.95 -11.67 -8.16
N THR A 112 -6.18 -12.11 -8.44
CA THR A 112 -7.27 -11.20 -8.83
C THR A 112 -7.52 -10.13 -7.78
N ILE A 113 -7.57 -10.51 -6.49
CA ILE A 113 -7.78 -9.57 -5.38
C ILE A 113 -6.63 -8.54 -5.35
N ASN A 114 -5.38 -9.00 -5.37
CA ASN A 114 -4.22 -8.11 -5.36
C ASN A 114 -4.22 -7.15 -6.57
N LEU A 115 -4.58 -7.64 -7.75
CA LEU A 115 -4.68 -6.81 -8.95
C LEU A 115 -5.78 -5.76 -8.84
N LEU A 116 -6.95 -6.11 -8.30
CA LEU A 116 -8.05 -5.17 -8.08
C LEU A 116 -7.65 -4.09 -7.06
N SER A 117 -7.00 -4.46 -5.97
CA SER A 117 -6.51 -3.50 -4.97
C SER A 117 -5.45 -2.56 -5.55
N ALA A 118 -4.55 -3.06 -6.41
CA ALA A 118 -3.56 -2.23 -7.11
C ALA A 118 -4.21 -1.27 -8.12
N LEU A 119 -5.27 -1.70 -8.82
CA LEU A 119 -6.05 -0.82 -9.70
C LEU A 119 -6.78 0.28 -8.90
N GLU A 120 -7.28 -0.04 -7.72
CA GLU A 120 -7.83 0.96 -6.81
C GLU A 120 -6.75 1.97 -6.38
N THR A 121 -5.54 1.52 -6.05
CA THR A 121 -4.41 2.43 -5.76
C THR A 121 -4.20 3.41 -6.92
N ILE A 122 -4.16 2.91 -8.16
CA ILE A 122 -4.01 3.76 -9.35
C ILE A 122 -5.16 4.74 -9.49
N SER A 123 -6.40 4.31 -9.27
CA SER A 123 -7.56 5.19 -9.30
C SER A 123 -7.44 6.32 -8.28
N LEU A 124 -7.03 6.01 -7.05
CA LEU A 124 -6.83 7.02 -6.00
C LEU A 124 -5.75 8.05 -6.37
N LEU A 125 -4.70 7.62 -7.08
CA LEU A 125 -3.61 8.49 -7.49
C LEU A 125 -3.91 9.35 -8.72
N ILE A 126 -4.88 8.96 -9.55
CA ILE A 126 -5.27 9.72 -10.75
C ILE A 126 -6.48 10.64 -10.45
N SER A 127 -7.41 10.20 -9.60
CA SER A 127 -8.62 10.99 -9.28
C SER A 127 -8.36 12.24 -8.44
N SER A 128 -7.15 12.45 -7.93
CA SER A 128 -6.80 13.63 -7.14
C SER A 128 -6.71 14.92 -7.95
N ASP A 129 -6.47 14.81 -9.26
CA ASP A 129 -6.13 15.96 -10.11
C ASP A 129 -7.36 16.80 -10.49
N SER A 130 -8.56 16.26 -10.32
CA SER A 130 -9.82 16.93 -10.67
C SER A 130 -10.40 17.85 -9.58
N GLN A 131 -9.72 18.00 -8.43
CA GLN A 131 -10.10 18.95 -7.36
C GLN A 131 -9.17 20.18 -7.29
N THR A 132 -8.25 20.33 -8.24
CA THR A 132 -7.24 21.41 -8.26
C THR A 132 -7.31 22.31 -9.49
N GLU A 133 -8.47 22.40 -10.17
CA GLU A 133 -8.70 23.47 -11.15
C GLU A 133 -9.54 24.60 -10.52
N PRO A 134 -9.07 25.87 -10.58
CA PRO A 134 -9.78 27.03 -10.06
C PRO A 134 -11.00 27.45 -10.90
#